data_AF-A0A8T7JXL1-F1
#
_entry.id   AF-A0A8T7JXL1-F1
#
_cell.length_a   1.000
_cell.length_b   1.000
_cell.length_c   1.000
_cell.angle_alpha   90.00
_cell.angle_beta   90.00
_cell.angle_gamma   90.00
#
_symmetry.space_group_name_H-M   'P 1'
#
loop_
_entity.id
_entity.type
_entity.pdbx_description
1 polymer ?
#
loop_
_entity_poly.entity_id
_entity_poly.type
_entity_poly.pdbx_seq_one_letter_code
_entity_poly.pdbx_strand_id
1 'polypeptide(L)' 'MSDEPAANPLYWDNSYEIVLALMELYSEVDIDTVGLEQLCQWIITLPNFADDPDIVTEDILNEILREWYEERNVE' A
#
# COMPACT_ATOMS: atom_id res chain seq x y z
N MET A 1 -0.92 -29.48 -7.22
CA MET A 1 -1.25 -28.16 -7.78
C MET A 1 -1.29 -27.26 -6.57
N SER A 2 -0.25 -26.45 -6.41
CA SER A 2 -0.22 -25.48 -5.33
C SER A 2 -1.29 -24.46 -5.70
N ASP A 3 -2.40 -24.43 -4.97
CA ASP A 3 -3.21 -23.23 -4.86
C ASP A 3 -2.26 -22.16 -4.30
N GLU A 4 -1.62 -21.41 -5.19
CA GLU A 4 -1.11 -20.09 -4.82
C GLU A 4 -2.30 -19.35 -4.23
N PRO A 5 -2.21 -18.82 -2.99
CA PRO A 5 -3.32 -18.05 -2.46
C PRO A 5 -3.53 -16.91 -3.44
N ALA A 6 -4.71 -16.87 -4.06
CA ALA A 6 -5.14 -15.72 -4.83
C ALA A 6 -4.89 -14.52 -3.92
N ALA A 7 -3.92 -13.68 -4.31
CA ALA A 7 -3.44 -12.65 -3.43
C ALA A 7 -4.64 -11.79 -3.00
N ASN A 8 -4.76 -11.57 -1.69
CA ASN A 8 -5.99 -11.04 -1.09
C ASN A 8 -6.34 -9.70 -1.76
N PRO A 9 -7.62 -9.46 -2.08
CA PRO A 9 -8.04 -8.18 -2.63
C PRO A 9 -7.71 -7.06 -1.65
N LEU A 10 -7.08 -6.00 -2.16
CA LEU A 10 -6.65 -4.84 -1.39
C LEU A 10 -7.73 -3.76 -1.50
N TYR A 11 -8.15 -3.28 -0.33
CA TYR A 11 -9.13 -2.23 -0.15
C TYR A 11 -8.50 -1.10 0.66
N TRP A 12 -9.00 0.13 0.50
CA TRP A 12 -8.43 1.30 1.17
C TRP A 12 -8.51 1.23 2.71
N ASP A 13 -9.44 0.44 3.25
CA ASP A 13 -9.59 0.17 4.68
C ASP A 13 -8.60 -0.88 5.23
N ASN A 14 -7.87 -1.57 4.34
CA ASN A 14 -6.87 -2.59 4.68
C ASN A 14 -5.46 -2.04 4.52
N SER A 15 -5.15 -0.96 5.23
CA SER A 15 -3.87 -0.23 5.14
C SER A 15 -2.65 -1.14 5.37
N TYR A 16 -2.71 -2.07 6.34
CA TYR A 16 -1.65 -3.05 6.61
C TYR A 16 -1.29 -3.90 5.37
N GLU A 17 -2.29 -4.48 4.71
CA GLU A 17 -2.10 -5.35 3.55
C GLU A 17 -1.55 -4.56 2.36
N ILE A 18 -1.99 -3.31 2.19
CA ILE A 18 -1.43 -2.38 1.20
C ILE A 18 0.05 -2.13 1.51
N VAL A 19 0.40 -1.85 2.77
CA VAL A 19 1.78 -1.60 3.20
C VAL A 19 2.68 -2.80 2.94
N LEU A 20 2.22 -4.02 3.25
CA LEU A 20 2.97 -5.24 2.94
C LEU A 20 3.27 -5.35 1.44
N ALA A 21 2.27 -5.13 0.58
CA ALA A 21 2.46 -5.14 -0.87
C ALA A 21 3.42 -4.04 -1.34
N LEU A 22 3.36 -2.85 -0.74
CA LEU A 22 4.29 -1.76 -1.02
C LEU A 22 5.72 -2.10 -0.57
N MET A 23 5.91 -2.71 0.60
CA MET A 23 7.22 -3.13 1.10
C MET A 23 7.84 -4.24 0.25
N GLU A 24 7.04 -5.14 -0.32
CA GLU A 24 7.53 -6.16 -1.24
C GLU A 24 8.02 -5.57 -2.57
N LEU A 25 7.29 -4.61 -3.15
CA LEU A 25 7.59 -4.02 -4.46
C LEU A 25 8.58 -2.86 -4.39
N TYR A 26 8.57 -2.10 -3.30
CA TYR A 26 9.29 -0.83 -3.12
C TYR A 26 10.18 -0.85 -1.86
N SER A 27 10.81 -1.98 -1.56
CA SER A 27 11.68 -2.17 -0.38
C SER A 27 12.85 -1.18 -0.28
N GLU A 28 13.36 -0.70 -1.41
CA GLU A 28 14.49 0.23 -1.50
C GLU A 28 14.09 1.72 -1.58
N VAL A 29 12.80 2.02 -1.66
CA VAL A 29 12.32 3.41 -1.77
C VAL A 29 12.58 4.16 -0.46
N ASP A 30 12.97 5.42 -0.56
CA ASP A 30 13.01 6.32 0.61
C ASP A 30 11.60 6.90 0.86
N ILE A 31 10.92 6.42 1.92
CA ILE A 31 9.54 6.82 2.24
C ILE A 31 9.45 8.34 2.48
N ASP A 32 10.50 8.96 3.03
CA ASP A 32 10.55 10.41 3.29
C ASP A 32 10.43 11.26 2.01
N THR A 33 10.62 10.63 0.85
CA THR A 33 10.52 11.28 -0.46
C THR A 33 9.20 11.00 -1.18
N VAL A 34 8.35 10.11 -0.64
CA VAL A 34 7.10 9.68 -1.29
C VAL A 34 5.99 10.70 -1.05
N GLY A 35 5.54 11.34 -2.13
CA GLY A 35 4.36 12.21 -2.11
C GLY A 35 3.05 11.43 -2.22
N LEU A 36 1.93 12.04 -1.79
CA LEU A 36 0.60 11.41 -1.78
C LEU A 36 0.12 10.98 -3.17
N GLU A 37 0.37 11.79 -4.20
CA GLU A 37 0.02 11.44 -5.59
C GLU A 37 0.80 10.19 -6.07
N GLN A 38 2.10 10.14 -5.74
CA GLN A 38 2.94 9.00 -6.08
C GLN A 38 2.50 7.73 -5.35
N LEU A 39 2.18 7.86 -4.06
CA LEU A 39 1.67 6.76 -3.24
C LEU A 39 0.35 6.22 -3.80
N CYS A 40 -0.60 7.11 -4.09
CA CYS A 40 -1.88 6.74 -4.70
C CYS A 40 -1.68 5.98 -6.01
N GLN A 41 -0.84 6.49 -6.91
CA GLN A 41 -0.55 5.83 -8.19
C GLN A 41 0.06 4.43 -7.99
N TRP A 42 0.95 4.25 -7.01
CA TRP A 42 1.49 2.92 -6.71
C TRP A 42 0.41 1.96 -6.22
N ILE A 43 -0.45 2.40 -5.30
CA ILE A 43 -1.49 1.56 -4.69
C ILE A 43 -2.53 1.12 -5.74
N ILE A 44 -3.05 2.04 -6.56
CA ILE A 44 -4.07 1.70 -7.58
C ILE A 44 -3.50 0.83 -8.72
N THR A 45 -2.17 0.77 -8.85
CA THR A 45 -1.47 -0.07 -9.83
C THR A 45 -1.09 -1.44 -9.25
N LEU A 46 -1.32 -1.68 -7.96
CA LEU A 46 -1.08 -2.99 -7.36
C LEU A 46 -1.96 -4.06 -8.04
N PRO A 47 -1.43 -5.24 -8.33
CA PRO A 47 -2.15 -6.28 -9.07
C PRO A 47 -3.43 -6.77 -8.36
N ASN A 48 -3.52 -6.57 -7.05
CA ASN A 48 -4.65 -7.01 -6.22
C ASN A 48 -5.52 -5.86 -5.72
N PHE A 49 -5.28 -4.62 -6.17
CA PHE A 49 -6.12 -3.50 -5.81
C PHE A 49 -7.54 -3.70 -6.34
N ALA A 50 -8.52 -3.66 -5.43
CA ALA A 50 -9.90 -4.07 -5.69
C ALA A 50 -10.94 -3.03 -5.23
N ASP A 51 -10.50 -1.82 -4.89
CA ASP A 51 -11.34 -0.72 -4.44
C ASP A 51 -11.56 0.34 -5.52
N ASP A 52 -12.42 1.32 -5.21
CA ASP A 52 -12.64 2.50 -6.06
C ASP A 52 -11.47 3.50 -5.88
N PRO A 53 -10.70 3.84 -6.93
CA PRO A 53 -9.66 4.85 -6.82
C PRO A 53 -10.21 6.25 -6.49
N ASP A 54 -11.48 6.53 -6.76
CA ASP A 54 -12.07 7.86 -6.57
C ASP A 54 -12.50 8.13 -5.11
N ILE A 55 -12.54 7.10 -4.24
CA ILE A 55 -12.90 7.28 -2.81
C ILE A 55 -11.70 7.66 -1.93
N VAL A 56 -10.49 7.60 -2.49
CA VAL A 56 -9.26 7.90 -1.75
C VAL A 56 -9.23 9.35 -1.30
N THR A 57 -8.76 9.59 -0.08
CA THR A 57 -8.56 10.92 0.49
C THR A 57 -7.12 11.08 0.95
N GLU A 58 -6.69 12.33 1.17
CA GLU A 58 -5.38 12.57 1.77
C GLU A 58 -5.25 11.91 3.14
N ASP A 59 -6.33 11.81 3.91
CA ASP A 59 -6.32 11.15 5.23
C ASP A 59 -5.99 9.65 5.12
N ILE A 60 -6.63 8.94 4.18
CA ILE A 60 -6.35 7.51 3.91
C ILE A 60 -4.88 7.33 3.48
N LEU A 61 -4.39 8.16 2.57
CA LEU A 61 -3.02 8.06 2.09
C LEU A 61 -2.00 8.36 3.19
N ASN A 62 -2.29 9.32 4.07
CA ASN A 62 -1.43 9.61 5.22
C ASN A 62 -1.44 8.48 6.25
N GLU A 63 -2.57 7.80 6.44
CA GLU A 63 -2.67 6.61 7.30
C GLU A 63 -1.79 5.47 6.77
N ILE A 64 -1.90 5.16 5.48
CA ILE A 64 -1.07 4.16 4.81
C ILE A 64 0.42 4.53 4.87
N LEU A 65 0.76 5.81 4.62
CA LEU A 65 2.14 6.28 4.69
C LEU A 65 2.71 6.14 6.11
N ARG A 66 1.93 6.51 7.13
CA ARG A 66 2.31 6.34 8.54
C ARG A 66 2.56 4.88 8.87
N GLU A 67 1.64 3.99 8.50
CA GLU A 67 1.81 2.56 8.75
C GLU A 67 3.03 2.00 8.02
N TRP A 68 3.32 2.46 6.80
CA TRP A 68 4.55 2.09 6.10
C TRP A 68 5.81 2.52 6.86
N TYR A 69 5.83 3.72 7.45
CA TYR A 69 6.92 4.13 8.32
C TYR A 69 7.02 3.26 9.58
N GLU A 70 5.90 2.93 10.21
CA GLU A 70 5.87 2.11 11.42
C GLU A 70 6.45 0.73 11.13
N GLU A 71 5.97 0.05 10.08
CA GLU A 71 6.43 -1.29 9.66
C GLU A 71 7.91 -1.33 9.27
N ARG A 72 8.44 -0.27 8.64
CA ARG A 72 9.87 -0.19 8.31
C ARG A 72 10.78 0.06 9.51
N ASN A 73 10.24 0.65 10.57
CA ASN A 73 11.00 1.01 11.77
C ASN A 73 10.73 0.04 12.93
N VAL A 74 10.03 -1.07 12.72
CA VAL A 74 9.94 -2.16 13.69
C VAL A 74 11.34 -2.75 13.88
N GLU A 75 11.89 -2.59 15.09
CA GLU A 75 13.22 -3.10 15.50
C GLU A 75 13.29 -4.64 15.58
#